data_AF-A0A537FGZ4-F1
#
_entry.id   AF-A0A537FGZ4-F1
#
_cell.length_a   1.000
_cell.length_b   1.000
_cell.length_c   1.000
_cell.angle_alpha   90.00
_cell.angle_beta   90.00
_cell.angle_gamma   90.00
#
_symmetry.space_group_name_H-M   'P 1'
#
loop_
_entity.id
_entity.type
_entity.pdbx_description
1 polymer ?
#
loop_
_entity_poly.entity_id
_entity_poly.type
_entity_poly.pdbx_seq_one_letter_code
_entity_poly.pdbx_strand_id
1 'polypeptide(L)'
;MIMNSKLPVLTLKGSPHQIGYGHGKKARPEIEHNLEVYFRRFKSETELSHDVAISRAAKFLEVINKVSPDYAETMKGVAAGSDQEILDITALNVRYELMYSQFSKIGLKPMPRTFGCTAFATLPATVENGHLIMAQNWDWIPEVKGLFLKVRNENGPDVLSFTEAGVVGGKIGLNSEGLGLLINGIVSSKDDWARLKKPFHVRCWEILRSKTLGKAARIVSQGDRNCSANFILGQQKATGKGKVIDIESAPEAVCELGPDRGAVAHTNHFSNPKILGVKQVLDEERLSTL
;
A
#
# COMPACT_ATOMS: atom_id res chain seq x y z
N MET A 1 24.86 21.30 2.44
CA MET A 1 23.51 21.81 2.73
C MET A 1 22.81 20.81 3.62
N ILE A 2 22.41 21.20 4.83
CA ILE A 2 21.62 20.34 5.71
C ILE A 2 20.21 20.27 5.10
N MET A 3 19.86 19.16 4.42
CA MET A 3 18.50 18.96 3.93
C MET A 3 17.59 18.87 5.14
N ASN A 4 16.93 19.97 5.46
CA ASN A 4 15.92 20.04 6.51
C ASN A 4 14.61 19.43 5.97
N SER A 5 14.64 18.16 5.55
CA SER A 5 13.49 17.51 4.92
C SER A 5 12.66 16.75 5.96
N LYS A 6 11.98 17.48 6.83
CA LYS A 6 10.91 16.86 7.63
C LYS A 6 9.79 16.46 6.67
N LEU A 7 9.44 15.17 6.64
CA LEU A 7 8.27 14.70 5.91
C LEU A 7 7.01 15.44 6.42
N PRO A 8 6.15 15.98 5.55
CA PRO A 8 4.94 16.66 5.98
C PRO A 8 4.04 15.74 6.81
N VAL A 9 3.37 16.31 7.81
CA VAL A 9 2.37 15.60 8.64
C VAL A 9 1.05 16.33 8.56
N LEU A 10 0.05 15.72 7.93
CA LEU A 10 -1.29 16.28 7.80
C LEU A 10 -2.19 15.74 8.90
N THR A 11 -2.65 16.64 9.78
CA THR A 11 -3.75 16.30 10.70
C THR A 11 -5.09 16.57 10.01
N LEU A 12 -5.92 15.53 9.93
CA LEU A 12 -7.19 15.52 9.20
C LEU A 12 -8.31 14.95 10.09
N LYS A 13 -9.52 15.48 9.95
CA LYS A 13 -10.72 15.07 10.68
C LYS A 13 -11.95 15.44 9.86
N GLY A 14 -13.03 14.69 10.04
CA GLY A 14 -14.35 14.97 9.47
C GLY A 14 -14.87 13.77 8.69
N SER A 15 -15.84 14.03 7.80
CA SER A 15 -16.34 13.03 6.86
C SER A 15 -15.24 12.56 5.89
N PRO A 16 -15.42 11.40 5.21
CA PRO A 16 -14.46 10.92 4.22
C PRO A 16 -14.10 11.98 3.16
N HIS A 17 -15.09 12.73 2.69
CA HIS A 17 -14.89 13.83 1.73
C HIS A 17 -14.08 14.99 2.34
N GLN A 18 -14.39 15.41 3.57
CA GLN A 18 -13.66 16.49 4.25
C GLN A 18 -12.20 16.12 4.54
N ILE A 19 -11.95 14.86 4.93
CA ILE A 19 -10.60 14.31 5.09
C ILE A 19 -9.86 14.38 3.75
N GLY A 20 -10.50 13.93 2.66
CA GLY A 20 -9.96 13.99 1.31
C GLY A 20 -9.63 15.42 0.89
N TYR A 21 -10.59 16.33 1.04
CA TYR A 21 -10.42 17.75 0.69
C TYR A 21 -9.28 18.39 1.47
N GLY A 22 -9.17 18.10 2.77
CA GLY A 22 -8.06 18.55 3.59
C GLY A 22 -6.70 18.01 3.14
N HIS A 23 -6.63 16.75 2.70
CA HIS A 23 -5.42 16.18 2.10
C HIS A 23 -5.09 16.88 0.78
N GLY A 24 -6.04 16.94 -0.15
CA GLY A 24 -5.87 17.58 -1.46
C GLY A 24 -5.42 19.03 -1.35
N LYS A 25 -6.06 19.81 -0.48
CA LYS A 25 -5.75 21.24 -0.29
C LYS A 25 -4.38 21.48 0.32
N LYS A 26 -3.98 20.67 1.31
CA LYS A 26 -2.73 20.87 2.05
C LYS A 26 -1.49 20.31 1.33
N ALA A 27 -1.68 19.35 0.43
CA ALA A 27 -0.61 18.70 -0.32
C ALA A 27 -0.75 18.90 -1.84
N ARG A 28 -1.43 19.96 -2.28
CA ARG A 28 -1.68 20.23 -3.70
C ARG A 28 -0.42 20.16 -4.56
N PRO A 29 0.67 20.91 -4.28
CA PRO A 29 1.87 20.86 -5.11
C PRO A 29 2.55 19.48 -5.09
N GLU A 30 2.50 18.75 -3.97
CA GLU A 30 3.03 17.38 -3.90
C GLU A 30 2.19 16.38 -4.71
N ILE A 31 0.87 16.57 -4.77
CA ILE A 31 -0.05 15.75 -5.55
C ILE A 31 0.18 15.98 -7.05
N GLU A 32 0.23 17.24 -7.48
CA GLU A 32 0.53 17.62 -8.87
C GLU A 32 1.86 17.00 -9.32
N HIS A 33 2.92 17.19 -8.53
CA HIS A 33 4.22 16.56 -8.78
C HIS A 33 4.14 15.03 -8.86
N ASN A 34 3.42 14.39 -7.95
CA ASN A 34 3.28 12.94 -7.97
C ASN A 34 2.52 12.44 -9.21
N LEU A 35 1.47 13.14 -9.65
CA LEU A 35 0.75 12.81 -10.87
C LEU A 35 1.66 12.89 -12.10
N GLU A 36 2.44 13.97 -12.25
CA GLU A 36 3.43 14.10 -13.32
C GLU A 36 4.43 12.95 -13.31
N VAL A 37 4.98 12.63 -12.14
CA VAL A 37 5.92 11.52 -11.97
C VAL A 37 5.28 10.20 -12.40
N TYR A 38 4.07 9.91 -11.93
CA TYR A 38 3.41 8.63 -12.19
C TYR A 38 3.00 8.47 -13.65
N PHE A 39 2.39 9.48 -14.29
CA PHE A 39 2.02 9.36 -15.69
C PHE A 39 3.25 9.21 -16.61
N ARG A 40 4.34 9.92 -16.31
CA ARG A 40 5.61 9.71 -17.00
C ARG A 40 6.12 8.28 -16.84
N ARG A 41 6.06 7.73 -15.62
CA ARG A 41 6.56 6.39 -15.28
C ARG A 41 5.68 5.26 -15.81
N PHE A 42 4.36 5.44 -15.82
CA PHE A 42 3.42 4.56 -16.52
C PHE A 42 3.81 4.42 -18.00
N LYS A 43 4.15 5.52 -18.66
CA LYS A 43 4.60 5.46 -20.05
C LYS A 43 5.98 4.80 -20.19
N SER A 44 6.97 5.25 -19.43
CA SER A 44 8.37 4.86 -19.64
C SER A 44 8.72 3.45 -19.14
N GLU A 45 8.11 3.01 -18.04
CA GLU A 45 8.43 1.73 -17.40
C GLU A 45 7.40 0.64 -17.70
N THR A 46 6.16 1.02 -18.03
CA THR A 46 5.06 0.06 -18.21
C THR A 46 4.37 0.17 -19.58
N GLU A 47 4.86 1.04 -20.47
CA GLU A 47 4.29 1.22 -21.82
C GLU A 47 2.80 1.63 -21.80
N LEU A 48 2.31 2.10 -20.65
CA LEU A 48 0.95 2.58 -20.48
C LEU A 48 0.89 4.06 -20.86
N SER A 49 0.26 4.34 -21.99
CA SER A 49 -0.08 5.72 -22.33
C SER A 49 -1.03 6.33 -21.29
N HIS A 50 -1.06 7.66 -21.23
CA HIS A 50 -1.96 8.41 -20.39
C HIS A 50 -3.41 7.94 -20.58
N ASP A 51 -3.91 7.91 -21.81
CA ASP A 51 -5.30 7.53 -22.12
C ASP A 51 -5.65 6.10 -21.66
N VAL A 52 -4.70 5.17 -21.78
CA VAL A 52 -4.89 3.79 -21.30
C VAL A 52 -4.93 3.76 -19.77
N ALA A 53 -4.04 4.51 -19.09
CA ALA A 53 -4.06 4.62 -17.63
C ALA A 53 -5.38 5.20 -17.13
N ILE A 54 -5.88 6.27 -17.76
CA ILE A 54 -7.18 6.89 -17.45
C ILE A 54 -8.34 5.93 -17.71
N SER A 55 -8.35 5.23 -18.84
CA SER A 55 -9.38 4.24 -19.15
C SER A 55 -9.44 3.11 -18.10
N ARG A 56 -8.28 2.64 -17.64
CA ARG A 56 -8.20 1.64 -16.56
C ARG A 56 -8.64 2.23 -15.22
N ALA A 57 -8.24 3.47 -14.92
CA ALA A 57 -8.65 4.17 -13.70
C ALA A 57 -10.17 4.34 -13.63
N ALA A 58 -10.84 4.67 -14.74
CA ALA A 58 -12.30 4.78 -14.79
C ALA A 58 -12.99 3.46 -14.40
N LYS A 59 -12.51 2.31 -14.90
CA LYS A 59 -13.02 0.99 -14.53
C LYS A 59 -12.82 0.70 -13.04
N PHE A 60 -11.66 1.06 -12.49
CA PHE A 60 -11.43 0.91 -11.06
C PHE A 60 -12.26 1.87 -10.21
N LEU A 61 -12.55 3.08 -10.67
CA LEU A 61 -13.43 4.00 -9.96
C LEU A 61 -14.82 3.36 -9.74
N GLU A 62 -15.37 2.68 -10.76
CA GLU A 62 -16.62 1.93 -10.61
C GLU A 62 -16.52 0.81 -9.57
N VAL A 63 -15.41 0.07 -9.55
CA VAL A 63 -15.17 -0.99 -8.54
C VAL A 63 -15.10 -0.36 -7.15
N ILE A 64 -14.32 0.69 -6.97
CA ILE A 64 -14.09 1.35 -5.68
C ILE A 64 -15.38 1.95 -5.14
N ASN A 65 -16.19 2.61 -5.99
CA ASN A 65 -17.51 3.13 -5.61
C ASN A 65 -18.42 2.03 -5.01
N LYS A 66 -18.32 0.79 -5.50
CA LYS A 66 -19.13 -0.34 -5.02
C LYS A 66 -18.56 -0.96 -3.74
N VAL A 67 -17.25 -1.20 -3.69
CA VAL A 67 -16.63 -1.99 -2.61
C VAL A 67 -16.19 -1.15 -1.41
N SER A 68 -15.95 0.15 -1.61
CA SER A 68 -15.52 1.06 -0.55
C SER A 68 -15.98 2.50 -0.84
N PRO A 69 -17.28 2.81 -0.64
CA PRO A 69 -17.83 4.15 -0.90
C PRO A 69 -17.10 5.26 -0.16
N ASP A 70 -16.72 5.05 1.11
CA ASP A 70 -15.97 6.03 1.89
C ASP A 70 -14.60 6.34 1.26
N TYR A 71 -13.89 5.33 0.75
CA TYR A 71 -12.63 5.53 0.04
C TYR A 71 -12.83 6.36 -1.23
N ALA A 72 -13.91 6.08 -1.99
CA ALA A 72 -14.28 6.84 -3.16
C ALA A 72 -14.59 8.31 -2.82
N GLU A 73 -15.34 8.57 -1.75
CA GLU A 73 -15.61 9.93 -1.27
C GLU A 73 -14.35 10.64 -0.82
N THR A 74 -13.40 9.95 -0.17
CA THR A 74 -12.09 10.54 0.14
C THR A 74 -11.29 10.86 -1.11
N MET A 75 -11.31 10.03 -2.16
CA MET A 75 -10.67 10.35 -3.45
C MET A 75 -11.29 11.59 -4.11
N LYS A 76 -12.63 11.70 -4.11
CA LYS A 76 -13.34 12.89 -4.61
C LYS A 76 -12.97 14.14 -3.83
N GLY A 77 -12.85 14.02 -2.51
CA GLY A 77 -12.35 15.10 -1.66
C GLY A 77 -10.93 15.51 -2.06
N VAL A 78 -10.01 14.55 -2.23
CA VAL A 78 -8.63 14.86 -2.67
C VAL A 78 -8.65 15.60 -3.99
N ALA A 79 -9.34 15.09 -5.01
CA ALA A 79 -9.47 15.72 -6.32
C ALA A 79 -9.95 17.18 -6.20
N ALA A 80 -11.03 17.42 -5.46
CA ALA A 80 -11.57 18.76 -5.23
C ALA A 80 -10.61 19.68 -4.44
N GLY A 81 -9.88 19.14 -3.46
CA GLY A 81 -8.93 19.92 -2.67
C GLY A 81 -7.66 20.29 -3.44
N SER A 82 -7.16 19.36 -4.25
CA SER A 82 -5.95 19.54 -5.06
C SER A 82 -6.22 20.20 -6.41
N ASP A 83 -7.49 20.39 -6.79
CA ASP A 83 -7.86 20.92 -8.11
C ASP A 83 -7.33 20.03 -9.24
N GLN A 84 -7.56 18.72 -9.10
CA GLN A 84 -7.13 17.68 -10.04
C GLN A 84 -8.34 16.86 -10.49
N GLU A 85 -8.24 16.24 -11.66
CA GLU A 85 -9.29 15.38 -12.16
C GLU A 85 -9.44 14.11 -11.33
N ILE A 86 -10.69 13.67 -11.12
CA ILE A 86 -10.98 12.48 -10.30
C ILE A 86 -10.33 11.22 -10.89
N LEU A 87 -10.23 11.12 -12.22
CA LEU A 87 -9.60 9.96 -12.86
C LEU A 87 -8.08 9.94 -12.69
N ASP A 88 -7.44 11.09 -12.58
CA ASP A 88 -6.00 11.20 -12.30
C ASP A 88 -5.71 10.75 -10.86
N ILE A 89 -6.52 11.25 -9.91
CA ILE A 89 -6.46 10.78 -8.51
C ILE A 89 -6.76 9.29 -8.43
N THR A 90 -7.72 8.79 -9.20
CA THR A 90 -8.01 7.35 -9.23
C THR A 90 -6.82 6.57 -9.76
N ALA A 91 -6.22 7.00 -10.88
CA ALA A 91 -5.03 6.36 -11.47
C ALA A 91 -3.87 6.28 -10.45
N LEU A 92 -3.66 7.37 -9.69
CA LEU A 92 -2.71 7.40 -8.58
C LEU A 92 -3.07 6.41 -7.46
N ASN A 93 -4.34 6.32 -7.08
CA ASN A 93 -4.79 5.41 -6.02
C ASN A 93 -4.77 3.92 -6.44
N VAL A 94 -4.83 3.63 -7.74
CA VAL A 94 -4.67 2.27 -8.31
C VAL A 94 -3.36 2.07 -9.05
N ARG A 95 -2.34 2.92 -8.78
CA ARG A 95 -1.02 2.80 -9.40
C ARG A 95 -0.38 1.43 -9.19
N TYR A 96 -0.73 0.75 -8.10
CA TYR A 96 -0.20 -0.57 -7.78
C TYR A 96 -0.69 -1.56 -8.83
N GLU A 97 -1.99 -1.58 -9.10
CA GLU A 97 -2.60 -2.37 -10.17
C GLU A 97 -2.05 -1.99 -11.55
N LEU A 98 -1.92 -0.69 -11.85
CA LEU A 98 -1.45 -0.23 -13.15
C LEU A 98 0.00 -0.65 -13.42
N MET A 99 0.89 -0.57 -12.42
CA MET A 99 2.30 -0.89 -12.60
C MET A 99 2.60 -2.39 -12.43
N TYR A 100 2.18 -3.00 -11.32
CA TYR A 100 2.56 -4.39 -10.99
C TYR A 100 1.97 -5.41 -11.98
N SER A 101 0.73 -5.18 -12.45
CA SER A 101 0.17 -6.06 -13.49
C SER A 101 0.91 -5.94 -14.81
N GLN A 102 1.49 -4.77 -15.11
CA GLN A 102 2.29 -4.64 -16.32
C GLN A 102 3.65 -5.31 -16.15
N PHE A 103 4.32 -5.14 -15.01
CA PHE A 103 5.57 -5.85 -14.70
C PHE A 103 5.42 -7.38 -14.83
N SER A 104 4.24 -7.91 -14.50
CA SER A 104 3.90 -9.31 -14.77
C SER A 104 3.83 -9.65 -16.27
N LYS A 105 3.26 -8.76 -17.11
CA LYS A 105 3.06 -8.99 -18.54
C LYS A 105 4.31 -8.80 -19.39
N ILE A 106 5.08 -7.75 -19.14
CA ILE A 106 6.27 -7.40 -19.94
C ILE A 106 7.57 -7.92 -19.34
N GLY A 107 7.49 -8.56 -18.16
CA GLY A 107 8.64 -8.90 -17.34
C GLY A 107 9.16 -7.69 -16.56
N LEU A 108 10.02 -7.96 -15.58
CA LEU A 108 10.83 -6.92 -14.95
C LEU A 108 12.02 -6.67 -15.89
N LYS A 109 12.07 -5.51 -16.55
CA LYS A 109 13.28 -5.10 -17.28
C LYS A 109 14.37 -4.81 -16.22
N PRO A 110 15.64 -5.20 -16.47
CA PRO A 110 16.73 -4.90 -15.55
C PRO A 110 16.82 -3.39 -15.35
N MET A 111 16.46 -2.95 -14.15
CA MET A 111 16.54 -1.54 -13.75
C MET A 111 17.91 -1.31 -13.10
N PRO A 112 18.67 -0.27 -13.47
CA PRO A 112 20.02 -0.03 -12.95
C PRO A 112 20.12 0.18 -11.43
N ARG A 113 18.99 0.23 -10.71
CA ARG A 113 18.92 0.40 -9.25
C ARG A 113 17.83 -0.49 -8.69
N THR A 114 18.21 -1.29 -7.70
CA THR A 114 17.32 -2.16 -6.91
C THR A 114 16.28 -1.33 -6.17
N PHE A 115 14.99 -1.65 -6.39
CA PHE A 115 13.88 -1.12 -5.61
C PHE A 115 13.14 -2.30 -4.96
N GLY A 116 13.03 -2.29 -3.65
CA GLY A 116 12.35 -3.35 -2.93
C GLY A 116 12.22 -3.06 -1.44
N CYS A 117 11.00 -3.08 -0.92
CA CYS A 117 10.80 -2.90 0.52
C CYS A 117 11.45 -4.03 1.33
N THR A 118 12.01 -3.70 2.49
CA THR A 118 12.36 -4.66 3.55
C THR A 118 11.55 -4.34 4.78
N ALA A 119 10.84 -5.33 5.32
CA ALA A 119 9.95 -5.18 6.46
C ALA A 119 10.26 -6.23 7.51
N PHE A 120 10.13 -5.88 8.79
CA PHE A 120 10.17 -6.86 9.87
C PHE A 120 9.22 -6.49 11.00
N ALA A 121 8.86 -7.50 11.78
CA ALA A 121 8.17 -7.32 13.05
C ALA A 121 8.65 -8.34 14.08
N THR A 122 8.66 -7.95 15.35
CA THR A 122 9.09 -8.78 16.47
C THR A 122 7.99 -8.88 17.52
N LEU A 123 7.87 -10.05 18.15
CA LEU A 123 6.94 -10.27 19.25
C LEU A 123 7.42 -9.56 20.52
N PRO A 124 6.51 -9.14 21.40
CA PRO A 124 6.87 -8.54 22.69
C PRO A 124 7.90 -9.33 23.52
N ALA A 125 7.86 -10.67 23.44
CA ALA A 125 8.74 -11.54 24.20
C ALA A 125 10.22 -11.44 23.79
N THR A 126 10.53 -10.87 22.62
CA THR A 126 11.90 -10.70 22.12
C THR A 126 12.42 -9.28 22.29
N VAL A 127 11.65 -8.40 22.94
CA VAL A 127 11.98 -6.98 23.13
C VAL A 127 11.93 -6.67 24.63
N GLU A 128 13.00 -6.11 25.19
CA GLU A 128 13.15 -5.89 26.63
C GLU A 128 11.99 -5.10 27.26
N ASN A 129 11.45 -4.13 26.55
CA ASN A 129 10.34 -3.30 27.03
C ASN A 129 8.94 -3.93 26.83
N GLY A 130 8.86 -5.17 26.35
CA GLY A 130 7.61 -5.88 26.13
C GLY A 130 6.72 -5.26 25.04
N HIS A 131 7.29 -4.45 24.13
CA HIS A 131 6.55 -3.89 23.00
C HIS A 131 6.79 -4.71 21.72
N LEU A 132 5.74 -4.83 20.92
CA LEU A 132 5.80 -5.28 19.55
C LEU A 132 6.48 -4.17 18.73
N ILE A 133 7.57 -4.51 18.03
CA ILE A 133 8.25 -3.58 17.12
C ILE A 133 7.92 -3.98 15.69
N MET A 134 7.56 -3.01 14.86
CA MET A 134 7.40 -3.14 13.41
C MET A 134 8.21 -2.04 12.73
N ALA A 135 8.96 -2.38 11.69
CA ALA A 135 9.68 -1.39 10.90
C ALA A 135 9.81 -1.81 9.45
N GLN A 136 9.92 -0.82 8.58
CA GLN A 136 10.02 -1.03 7.15
C GLN A 136 10.86 0.07 6.50
N ASN A 137 11.76 -0.34 5.61
CA ASN A 137 12.27 0.52 4.55
C ASN A 137 11.32 0.41 3.35
N TRP A 138 10.84 1.56 2.89
CA TRP A 138 9.99 1.65 1.71
C TRP A 138 10.82 2.21 0.55
N ASP A 139 11.32 1.30 -0.29
CA ASP A 139 12.17 1.62 -1.42
C ASP A 139 11.33 1.67 -2.70
N TRP A 140 11.16 2.87 -3.24
CA TRP A 140 10.32 3.15 -4.41
C TRP A 140 10.95 4.27 -5.25
N ILE A 141 10.15 4.90 -6.12
CA ILE A 141 10.55 6.00 -7.00
C ILE A 141 11.02 7.20 -6.14
N PRO A 142 12.31 7.59 -6.19
CA PRO A 142 12.87 8.64 -5.34
C PRO A 142 12.22 10.02 -5.52
N GLU A 143 11.69 10.30 -6.71
CA GLU A 143 11.01 11.58 -6.97
C GLU A 143 9.65 11.70 -6.26
N VAL A 144 9.02 10.59 -5.86
CA VAL A 144 7.67 10.62 -5.28
C VAL A 144 7.68 11.29 -3.91
N LYS A 145 6.76 12.23 -3.71
CA LYS A 145 6.56 12.96 -2.46
C LYS A 145 5.69 12.14 -1.52
N GLY A 146 6.32 11.69 -0.43
CA GLY A 146 5.65 11.05 0.69
C GLY A 146 5.22 12.03 1.78
N LEU A 147 4.21 11.66 2.56
CA LEU A 147 3.75 12.39 3.73
C LEU A 147 3.13 11.45 4.77
N PHE A 148 2.96 11.95 6.00
CA PHE A 148 2.17 11.27 7.03
C PHE A 148 0.77 11.84 7.12
N LEU A 149 -0.22 10.96 7.21
CA LEU A 149 -1.60 11.27 7.55
C LEU A 149 -1.85 10.92 9.01
N LYS A 150 -2.26 11.90 9.80
CA LYS A 150 -2.82 11.74 11.15
C LYS A 150 -4.32 11.98 11.07
N VAL A 151 -5.08 10.91 10.86
CA VAL A 151 -6.53 10.97 10.64
C VAL A 151 -7.25 10.67 11.95
N ARG A 152 -8.11 11.61 12.37
CA ARG A 152 -9.08 11.40 13.45
C ARG A 152 -10.41 10.98 12.85
N ASN A 153 -10.75 9.71 12.98
CA ASN A 153 -11.94 9.15 12.37
C ASN A 153 -13.15 9.37 13.28
N GLU A 154 -14.27 9.82 12.71
CA GLU A 154 -15.53 9.92 13.46
C GLU A 154 -16.07 8.54 13.83
N ASN A 155 -15.90 7.59 12.90
CA ASN A 155 -16.29 6.19 13.06
C ASN A 155 -15.07 5.29 12.86
N GLY A 156 -14.71 4.53 13.89
CA GLY A 156 -13.59 3.59 13.87
C GLY A 156 -12.29 4.14 14.47
N PRO A 157 -11.17 3.40 14.32
CA PRO A 157 -9.90 3.77 14.93
C PRO A 157 -9.29 5.04 14.31
N ASP A 158 -8.58 5.83 15.10
CA ASP A 158 -7.70 6.88 14.58
C ASP A 158 -6.48 6.25 13.91
N VAL A 159 -5.96 6.87 12.86
CA VAL A 159 -4.87 6.30 12.04
C VAL A 159 -3.70 7.28 11.95
N LEU A 160 -2.49 6.77 12.15
CA LEU A 160 -1.24 7.43 11.78
C LEU A 160 -0.56 6.57 10.71
N SER A 161 -0.36 7.12 9.52
CA SER A 161 0.18 6.35 8.40
C SER A 161 1.02 7.19 7.47
N PHE A 162 2.05 6.57 6.90
CA PHE A 162 2.76 7.07 5.73
C PHE A 162 1.98 6.73 4.46
N THR A 163 1.97 7.68 3.53
CA THR A 163 1.42 7.53 2.19
C THR A 163 2.21 8.38 1.19
N GLU A 164 1.86 8.25 -0.07
CA GLU A 164 2.27 9.18 -1.13
C GLU A 164 1.20 10.26 -1.23
N ALA A 165 1.60 11.52 -1.43
CA ALA A 165 0.66 12.61 -1.58
C ALA A 165 -0.35 12.28 -2.70
N GLY A 166 -1.65 12.31 -2.38
CA GLY A 166 -2.75 11.96 -3.28
C GLY A 166 -3.29 10.53 -3.13
N VAL A 167 -2.51 9.60 -2.57
CA VAL A 167 -3.01 8.26 -2.21
C VAL A 167 -3.73 8.32 -0.86
N VAL A 168 -5.01 7.97 -0.84
CA VAL A 168 -5.89 8.12 0.34
C VAL A 168 -5.78 6.93 1.31
N GLY A 169 -5.99 7.20 2.60
CA GLY A 169 -6.11 6.16 3.63
C GLY A 169 -4.87 5.69 4.35
N GLY A 170 -3.70 6.02 3.81
CA GLY A 170 -2.46 5.46 4.31
C GLY A 170 -2.11 4.13 3.65
N LYS A 171 -0.81 3.83 3.64
CA LYS A 171 -0.25 2.59 3.13
C LYS A 171 0.42 1.78 4.24
N ILE A 172 1.33 2.44 4.96
CA ILE A 172 2.15 1.86 6.03
C ILE A 172 1.84 2.64 7.29
N GLY A 173 1.55 1.99 8.40
CA GLY A 173 1.20 2.73 9.60
C GLY A 173 0.57 1.91 10.71
N LEU A 174 -0.14 2.61 11.59
CA LEU A 174 -0.82 2.01 12.72
C LEU A 174 -2.12 2.77 13.06
N ASN A 175 -2.94 2.14 13.89
CA ASN A 175 -4.17 2.73 14.39
C ASN A 175 -4.29 2.71 15.93
N SER A 176 -5.30 3.40 16.45
CA SER A 176 -5.55 3.52 17.90
C SER A 176 -6.00 2.23 18.58
N GLU A 177 -6.22 1.14 17.84
CA GLU A 177 -6.49 -0.21 18.37
C GLU A 177 -5.20 -1.03 18.51
N GLY A 178 -4.04 -0.38 18.32
CA GLY A 178 -2.72 -0.99 18.40
C GLY A 178 -2.39 -1.90 17.22
N LEU A 179 -3.14 -1.81 16.12
CA LEU A 179 -2.89 -2.56 14.89
C LEU A 179 -1.91 -1.79 14.00
N GLY A 180 -0.84 -2.44 13.55
CA GLY A 180 0.13 -1.96 12.58
C GLY A 180 0.08 -2.73 11.26
N LEU A 181 0.47 -2.05 10.18
CA LEU A 181 0.52 -2.54 8.81
C LEU A 181 1.84 -2.14 8.15
N LEU A 182 2.57 -3.12 7.63
CA LEU A 182 3.67 -2.96 6.68
C LEU A 182 3.34 -3.69 5.37
N ILE A 183 3.91 -3.22 4.26
CA ILE A 183 3.57 -3.75 2.93
C ILE A 183 4.78 -3.91 2.02
N ASN A 184 4.88 -5.03 1.30
CA ASN A 184 5.92 -5.21 0.30
C ASN A 184 5.33 -5.54 -1.06
N GLY A 185 5.93 -4.95 -2.09
CA GLY A 185 5.59 -5.28 -3.47
C GLY A 185 6.13 -6.65 -3.86
N ILE A 186 5.28 -7.50 -4.43
CA ILE A 186 5.68 -8.78 -5.05
C ILE A 186 5.01 -8.86 -6.41
N VAL A 187 5.69 -9.42 -7.40
CA VAL A 187 5.12 -9.63 -8.74
C VAL A 187 5.01 -11.12 -9.01
N SER A 188 3.82 -11.57 -9.37
CA SER A 188 3.60 -12.94 -9.85
C SER A 188 3.22 -12.97 -11.32
N SER A 189 3.46 -14.12 -11.96
CA SER A 189 3.03 -14.39 -13.34
C SER A 189 1.52 -14.35 -13.55
N LYS A 190 0.74 -14.29 -12.47
CA LYS A 190 -0.71 -14.19 -12.54
C LYS A 190 -1.20 -12.77 -12.35
N ASP A 191 -0.39 -11.77 -12.03
CA ASP A 191 -0.90 -10.43 -11.73
C ASP A 191 -1.55 -9.80 -12.97
N ASP A 192 -2.79 -9.32 -12.83
CA ASP A 192 -3.57 -8.73 -13.92
C ASP A 192 -4.61 -7.75 -13.37
N TRP A 193 -4.51 -6.49 -13.82
CA TRP A 193 -5.45 -5.42 -13.47
C TRP A 193 -6.87 -5.72 -13.99
N ALA A 194 -6.99 -6.48 -15.08
CA ALA A 194 -8.26 -6.72 -15.75
C ALA A 194 -9.24 -7.58 -14.93
N ARG A 195 -8.79 -8.18 -13.82
CA ARG A 195 -9.67 -8.87 -12.87
C ARG A 195 -10.66 -7.92 -12.16
N LEU A 196 -10.32 -6.64 -12.07
CA LEU A 196 -11.18 -5.58 -11.50
C LEU A 196 -11.73 -5.94 -10.11
N LYS A 197 -10.86 -6.50 -9.25
CA LYS A 197 -11.13 -6.79 -7.85
C LYS A 197 -10.75 -5.61 -6.96
N LYS A 198 -11.04 -5.71 -5.66
CA LYS A 198 -10.70 -4.68 -4.66
C LYS A 198 -9.21 -4.28 -4.76
N PRO A 199 -8.90 -2.99 -5.03
CA PRO A 199 -7.52 -2.53 -5.16
C PRO A 199 -6.70 -2.66 -3.88
N PHE A 200 -5.38 -2.74 -4.06
CA PHE A 200 -4.37 -2.89 -3.03
C PHE A 200 -4.44 -1.77 -1.97
N HIS A 201 -4.50 -0.50 -2.40
CA HIS A 201 -4.58 0.62 -1.44
C HIS A 201 -5.93 0.70 -0.72
N VAL A 202 -7.02 0.20 -1.33
CA VAL A 202 -8.32 0.06 -0.63
C VAL A 202 -8.22 -0.98 0.48
N ARG A 203 -7.50 -2.09 0.26
CA ARG A 203 -7.22 -3.08 1.32
C ARG A 203 -6.38 -2.47 2.44
N CYS A 204 -5.36 -1.67 2.12
CA CYS A 204 -4.55 -0.95 3.12
C CYS A 204 -5.43 -0.03 3.98
N TRP A 205 -6.31 0.75 3.36
CA TRP A 205 -7.28 1.61 4.04
C TRP A 205 -8.17 0.82 5.01
N GLU A 206 -8.76 -0.29 4.56
CA GLU A 206 -9.64 -1.11 5.38
C GLU A 206 -8.89 -1.80 6.54
N ILE A 207 -7.66 -2.23 6.30
CA ILE A 207 -6.79 -2.81 7.34
C ILE A 207 -6.50 -1.76 8.41
N LEU A 208 -6.07 -0.56 8.04
CA LEU A 208 -5.77 0.50 9.00
C LEU A 208 -7.00 0.95 9.79
N ARG A 209 -8.22 0.70 9.29
CA ARG A 209 -9.48 0.96 10.01
C ARG A 209 -10.01 -0.25 10.80
N SER A 210 -9.31 -1.37 10.79
CA SER A 210 -9.74 -2.59 11.49
C SER A 210 -9.43 -2.54 12.98
N LYS A 211 -10.39 -3.00 13.80
CA LYS A 211 -10.24 -3.06 15.27
C LYS A 211 -9.45 -4.28 15.78
N THR A 212 -9.33 -5.31 14.95
CA THR A 212 -8.70 -6.57 15.34
C THR A 212 -7.81 -7.11 14.23
N LEU A 213 -6.72 -7.78 14.62
CA LEU A 213 -5.81 -8.47 13.72
C LEU A 213 -6.53 -9.47 12.82
N GLY A 214 -7.50 -10.22 13.35
CA GLY A 214 -8.28 -11.17 12.57
C GLY A 214 -9.16 -10.52 11.49
N LYS A 215 -9.71 -9.31 11.73
CA LYS A 215 -10.43 -8.55 10.69
C LYS A 215 -9.47 -8.05 9.61
N ALA A 216 -8.30 -7.54 10.02
CA ALA A 216 -7.25 -7.11 9.11
C ALA A 216 -6.74 -8.26 8.21
N ALA A 217 -6.44 -9.42 8.80
CA ALA A 217 -6.01 -10.60 8.05
C ALA A 217 -7.06 -11.06 7.04
N ARG A 218 -8.35 -11.05 7.40
CA ARG A 218 -9.45 -11.35 6.47
C ARG A 218 -9.54 -10.38 5.30
N ILE A 219 -9.24 -9.09 5.51
CA ILE A 219 -9.19 -8.12 4.40
C ILE A 219 -8.07 -8.47 3.40
N VAL A 220 -7.00 -9.13 3.83
CA VAL A 220 -5.95 -9.63 2.92
C VAL A 220 -6.40 -10.91 2.22
N SER A 221 -6.91 -11.89 2.99
CA SER A 221 -7.16 -13.25 2.52
C SER A 221 -8.49 -13.48 1.82
N GLN A 222 -9.47 -12.59 2.03
CA GLN A 222 -10.79 -12.76 1.44
C GLN A 222 -10.84 -12.29 -0.02
N GLY A 223 -11.32 -13.20 -0.86
CA GLY A 223 -11.57 -12.99 -2.29
C GLY A 223 -10.31 -12.86 -3.13
N ASP A 224 -10.51 -12.66 -4.42
CA ASP A 224 -9.43 -12.53 -5.38
C ASP A 224 -8.77 -11.14 -5.31
N ARG A 225 -7.52 -11.07 -5.75
CA ARG A 225 -6.71 -9.86 -5.85
C ARG A 225 -6.30 -9.64 -7.30
N ASN A 226 -6.03 -8.38 -7.66
CA ASN A 226 -5.54 -8.04 -8.99
C ASN A 226 -4.06 -8.39 -9.14
N CYS A 227 -3.26 -8.03 -8.13
CA CYS A 227 -1.81 -8.14 -8.11
C CYS A 227 -1.35 -8.79 -6.80
N SER A 228 -0.13 -9.30 -6.83
CA SER A 228 0.48 -9.92 -5.67
C SER A 228 1.05 -8.87 -4.71
N ALA A 229 1.14 -9.20 -3.44
CA ALA A 229 1.77 -8.36 -2.42
C ALA A 229 2.07 -9.18 -1.16
N ASN A 230 2.85 -8.60 -0.26
CA ASN A 230 2.98 -9.08 1.10
C ASN A 230 2.47 -8.07 2.12
N PHE A 231 1.89 -8.56 3.22
CA PHE A 231 1.36 -7.78 4.31
C PHE A 231 1.86 -8.32 5.66
N ILE A 232 2.67 -7.54 6.38
CA ILE A 232 2.97 -7.83 7.78
C ILE A 232 1.98 -7.05 8.65
N LEU A 233 1.20 -7.78 9.44
CA LEU A 233 0.22 -7.23 10.36
C LEU A 233 0.64 -7.55 11.79
N GLY A 234 0.65 -6.54 12.65
CA GLY A 234 0.93 -6.70 14.07
C GLY A 234 -0.19 -6.07 14.89
N GLN A 235 -0.57 -6.65 16.02
CA GLN A 235 -1.45 -5.97 16.96
C GLN A 235 -1.01 -6.17 18.41
N GLN A 236 -0.93 -5.07 19.16
CA GLN A 236 -0.72 -5.09 20.60
C GLN A 236 -1.64 -4.09 21.30
N LYS A 237 -2.51 -4.58 22.19
CA LYS A 237 -3.40 -3.74 23.01
C LYS A 237 -2.93 -3.55 24.45
N ALA A 238 -2.05 -4.44 24.91
CA ALA A 238 -1.44 -4.37 26.23
C ALA A 238 0.03 -4.83 26.13
N THR A 239 0.92 -4.20 26.90
CA THR A 239 2.34 -4.55 26.98
C THR A 239 2.51 -6.05 27.26
N GLY A 240 3.46 -6.70 26.57
CA GLY A 240 3.69 -8.15 26.64
C GLY A 240 2.72 -9.04 25.84
N LYS A 241 1.58 -8.53 25.36
CA LYS A 241 0.55 -9.32 24.66
C LYS A 241 0.30 -8.83 23.24
N GLY A 242 1.21 -9.19 22.34
CA GLY A 242 1.18 -8.83 20.92
C GLY A 242 1.15 -10.07 20.03
N LYS A 243 0.58 -9.92 18.83
CA LYS A 243 0.59 -10.95 17.78
C LYS A 243 1.06 -10.34 16.48
N VAL A 244 1.75 -11.14 15.69
CA VAL A 244 2.21 -10.79 14.35
C VAL A 244 1.81 -11.91 13.40
N ILE A 245 1.40 -11.53 12.20
CA ILE A 245 1.19 -12.44 11.08
C ILE A 245 1.75 -11.78 9.83
N ASP A 246 2.43 -12.57 9.01
CA ASP A 246 2.88 -12.17 7.70
C ASP A 246 2.06 -12.93 6.64
N ILE A 247 1.58 -12.23 5.61
CA ILE A 247 0.64 -12.78 4.64
C ILE A 247 1.10 -12.47 3.22
N GLU A 248 1.62 -13.49 2.55
CA GLU A 248 1.87 -13.48 1.13
C GLU A 248 0.53 -13.64 0.39
N SER A 249 0.24 -12.71 -0.50
CA SER A 249 -1.00 -12.66 -1.24
C SER A 249 -0.72 -12.73 -2.74
N ALA A 250 -1.02 -13.87 -3.37
CA ALA A 250 -1.09 -14.00 -4.83
C ALA A 250 -2.44 -13.47 -5.36
N PRO A 251 -2.81 -13.62 -6.64
CA PRO A 251 -4.15 -13.21 -7.08
C PRO A 251 -5.29 -14.11 -6.54
N GLU A 252 -5.04 -15.40 -6.35
CA GLU A 252 -6.08 -16.41 -6.06
C GLU A 252 -5.84 -17.18 -4.74
N ALA A 253 -4.64 -17.10 -4.17
CA ALA A 253 -4.26 -17.87 -2.97
C ALA A 253 -3.40 -17.05 -2.02
N VAL A 254 -3.52 -17.30 -0.71
CA VAL A 254 -2.67 -16.66 0.31
C VAL A 254 -1.83 -17.70 1.05
N CYS A 255 -0.69 -17.28 1.57
CA CYS A 255 0.14 -18.07 2.46
C CYS A 255 0.41 -17.24 3.72
N GLU A 256 0.03 -17.78 4.88
CA GLU A 256 0.30 -17.16 6.17
C GLU A 256 1.62 -17.69 6.72
N LEU A 257 2.50 -16.76 7.10
CA LEU A 257 3.78 -17.04 7.72
C LEU A 257 3.74 -16.53 9.17
N GLY A 258 4.21 -17.40 10.07
CA GLY A 258 4.33 -17.09 11.49
C GLY A 258 5.73 -16.62 11.86
N PRO A 259 5.91 -15.97 13.03
CA PRO A 259 7.24 -15.62 13.52
C PRO A 259 8.15 -16.84 13.71
N ASP A 260 9.37 -16.79 13.17
CA ASP A 260 10.47 -17.68 13.53
C ASP A 260 11.28 -17.04 14.65
N ARG A 261 11.52 -17.79 15.75
CA ARG A 261 12.24 -17.29 16.94
C ARG A 261 11.75 -15.90 17.42
N GLY A 262 10.45 -15.67 17.28
CA GLY A 262 9.77 -14.45 17.71
C GLY A 262 9.85 -13.25 16.75
N ALA A 263 10.35 -13.42 15.53
CA ALA A 263 10.38 -12.38 14.51
C ALA A 263 9.86 -12.87 13.14
N VAL A 264 9.32 -11.96 12.35
CA VAL A 264 9.11 -12.13 10.90
C VAL A 264 9.89 -11.06 10.16
N ALA A 265 10.39 -11.41 8.97
CA ALA A 265 10.98 -10.46 8.05
C ALA A 265 10.57 -10.84 6.62
N HIS A 266 10.31 -9.84 5.79
CA HIS A 266 9.88 -10.05 4.43
C HIS A 266 10.49 -9.00 3.49
N THR A 267 10.90 -9.44 2.30
CA THR A 267 11.36 -8.57 1.21
C THR A 267 10.36 -8.59 0.05
N ASN A 268 10.76 -8.93 -1.18
CA ASN A 268 9.94 -8.78 -2.40
C ASN A 268 9.77 -10.07 -3.21
N HIS A 269 9.85 -11.22 -2.53
CA HIS A 269 9.72 -12.54 -3.14
C HIS A 269 8.73 -13.39 -2.34
N PHE A 270 8.06 -14.34 -3.01
CA PHE A 270 7.33 -15.39 -2.29
C PHE A 270 8.30 -16.37 -1.65
N SER A 271 8.04 -16.75 -0.40
CA SER A 271 8.74 -17.80 0.34
C SER A 271 8.48 -19.17 -0.29
N ASN A 272 7.24 -19.39 -0.76
CA ASN A 272 6.89 -20.61 -1.50
C ASN A 272 5.87 -20.30 -2.61
N PRO A 273 6.32 -19.93 -3.82
CA PRO A 273 5.39 -19.61 -4.92
C PRO A 273 4.58 -20.83 -5.39
N LYS A 274 5.07 -22.06 -5.16
CA LYS A 274 4.38 -23.30 -5.59
C LYS A 274 3.09 -23.54 -4.82
N ILE A 275 3.07 -23.36 -3.50
CA ILE A 275 1.83 -23.51 -2.70
C ILE A 275 0.78 -22.47 -3.07
N LEU A 276 1.22 -21.31 -3.56
CA LEU A 276 0.36 -20.23 -4.04
C LEU A 276 -0.11 -20.42 -5.49
N GLY A 277 0.38 -21.44 -6.19
CA GLY A 277 0.01 -21.72 -7.59
C GLY A 277 0.44 -20.61 -8.56
N VAL A 278 1.55 -19.93 -8.26
CA VAL A 278 2.11 -18.84 -9.08
C VAL A 278 3.57 -19.09 -9.42
N LYS A 279 4.09 -18.39 -10.42
CA LYS A 279 5.53 -18.21 -10.60
C LYS A 279 5.90 -16.80 -10.15
N GLN A 280 6.96 -16.68 -9.36
CA GLN A 280 7.57 -15.38 -9.10
C GLN A 280 8.12 -14.86 -10.42
N VAL A 281 7.78 -13.62 -10.77
CA VAL A 281 8.50 -12.93 -11.85
C VAL A 281 9.83 -12.51 -11.25
N LEU A 282 10.88 -13.22 -11.64
CA LEU A 282 12.24 -12.91 -11.24
C LEU A 282 12.81 -11.94 -12.26
N ASP A 283 13.53 -10.96 -11.75
CA ASP A 283 14.53 -10.22 -12.51
C ASP A 283 15.71 -11.19 -12.64
N GLU A 284 16.08 -11.58 -13.85
CA GLU A 284 17.42 -12.14 -14.04
C GLU A 284 18.39 -11.01 -13.65
N GLU A 285 19.01 -11.12 -12.46
CA GLU A 285 19.86 -10.13 -11.74
C GLU A 285 19.25 -9.37 -10.54
N ARG A 286 18.17 -9.85 -9.90
CA ARG A 286 17.93 -9.50 -8.48
C ARG A 286 18.82 -10.34 -7.56
N LEU A 287 20.11 -10.01 -7.48
CA LEU A 287 20.92 -10.39 -6.32
C LEU A 287 20.36 -9.62 -5.12
N SER A 288 19.66 -10.33 -4.23
CA SER A 288 19.31 -9.81 -2.91
C SER A 288 20.57 -9.26 -2.26
N THR A 289 20.51 -8.09 -1.63
CA THR A 289 21.61 -7.56 -0.82
C THR A 289 21.74 -8.33 0.49
N LEU A 290 22.15 -9.59 0.36
CA LEU A 290 22.99 -10.31 1.33
C LEU A 290 24.27 -10.71 0.63
#